data_AF-A0A7K3D9Z5-F1
#
_entry.id   AF-A0A7K3D9Z5-F1
#
_cell.length_a   1.000
_cell.length_b   1.000
_cell.length_c   1.000
_cell.angle_alpha   90.00
_cell.angle_beta   90.00
_cell.angle_gamma   90.00
#
_symmetry.space_group_name_H-M   'P 1'
#
loop_
_entity.id
_entity.type
_entity.pdbx_description
1 polymer ?
#
loop_
_entity_poly.entity_id
_entity_poly.type
_entity_poly.pdbx_seq_one_letter_code
_entity_poly.pdbx_strand_id
1 'polypeptide(L)' 'MSANRIQHKVNHVALVVDCSGSMQPHQSQLIRVVDEFVAGLKAESDSLGHETRISLYSFDHK' A
#
# COMPACT_ATOMS: atom_id res chain seq x y z
N MET A 1 -20.96 17.02 -28.59
CA MET A 1 -20.95 15.87 -27.65
C MET A 1 -19.74 16.02 -26.77
N SER A 2 -19.93 16.39 -25.50
CA SER A 2 -18.82 16.64 -24.56
C SER A 2 -18.19 15.30 -24.18
N ALA A 3 -16.90 15.13 -24.49
CA ALA A 3 -16.13 13.95 -24.13
C ALA A 3 -15.99 13.91 -22.60
N ASN A 4 -16.88 13.18 -21.94
CA ASN A 4 -16.84 12.92 -20.52
C ASN A 4 -15.62 12.02 -20.24
N ARG A 5 -14.44 12.62 -20.11
CA ARG A 5 -13.24 11.93 -19.66
C ARG A 5 -13.49 11.55 -18.21
N ILE A 6 -13.95 10.31 -18.00
CA ILE A 6 -13.89 9.67 -16.68
C ILE A 6 -12.41 9.77 -16.27
N GLN A 7 -12.10 10.69 -15.37
CA GLN A 7 -10.79 10.74 -14.73
C GLN A 7 -10.71 9.49 -13.86
N HIS A 8 -10.14 8.41 -14.40
CA HIS A 8 -9.73 7.26 -13.62
C HIS A 8 -8.73 7.76 -12.58
N LYS A 9 -9.22 8.06 -11.38
CA LYS A 9 -8.38 8.48 -10.26
C LYS A 9 -7.65 7.24 -9.79
N VAL A 10 -6.34 7.21 -10.04
CA VAL A 10 -5.45 6.17 -9.56
C VAL A 10 -4.80 6.67 -8.28
N ASN A 11 -5.03 5.97 -7.18
CA ASN A 11 -4.34 6.21 -5.92
C ASN A 11 -3.02 5.43 -5.94
N HIS A 12 -1.90 6.12 -5.74
CA HIS A 12 -0.59 5.46 -5.65
C HIS A 12 -0.08 5.55 -4.21
N VAL A 13 0.16 4.40 -3.59
CA VAL A 13 0.64 4.29 -2.21
C VAL A 13 1.97 3.57 -2.20
N ALA A 14 2.99 4.22 -1.65
CA ALA A 14 4.31 3.62 -1.44
C ALA A 14 4.45 3.21 0.04
N LEU A 15 4.65 1.91 0.27
CA LEU A 15 4.94 1.33 1.58
C LEU A 15 6.44 1.06 1.66
N VAL A 16 7.12 1.71 2.60
CA VAL A 16 8.55 1.52 2.84
C VAL A 16 8.73 0.86 4.19
N VAL A 17 9.29 -0.35 4.17
CA VAL A 17 9.42 -1.24 5.33
C VAL A 17 10.88 -1.28 5.79
N ASP A 18 11.10 -1.00 7.07
CA ASP A 18 12.40 -1.22 7.73
C ASP A 18 12.60 -2.72 7.98
N CYS A 19 13.67 -3.28 7.43
CA CYS A 19 14.08 -4.67 7.61
C CYS A 19 15.44 -4.78 8.34
N SER A 20 15.87 -3.72 9.03
CA SER A 20 17.09 -3.71 9.83
C SER A 20 17.09 -4.79 10.93
N GLY A 21 18.28 -5.14 11.43
CA GLY A 21 18.45 -6.15 12.47
C GLY A 21 17.57 -5.92 13.71
N SER A 22 17.31 -4.67 14.09
CA SER A 22 16.40 -4.29 15.18
C SER A 22 14.93 -4.66 14.93
N MET A 23 14.53 -4.86 13.67
CA MET A 23 13.17 -5.24 13.30
C MET A 23 12.94 -6.75 13.35
N GLN A 24 13.98 -7.59 13.50
CA GLN A 24 13.81 -9.04 13.54
C GLN A 24 12.84 -9.53 14.63
N PRO A 25 12.87 -9.03 15.89
CA PRO A 25 11.91 -9.44 16.91
C PRO A 25 10.46 -9.03 16.57
N HIS A 26 10.28 -8.04 15.70
CA HIS A 26 9.01 -7.48 15.30
C HIS A 26 8.51 -7.97 13.94
N GLN A 27 9.23 -8.89 13.29
CA GLN A 27 8.94 -9.31 11.92
C GLN A 27 7.51 -9.84 11.74
N SER A 28 7.03 -10.67 12.66
CA SER A 28 5.66 -11.22 12.61
C SER A 28 4.59 -10.13 12.76
N GLN A 29 4.82 -9.16 13.65
CA GLN A 29 3.94 -8.01 13.83
C GLN A 29 3.96 -7.11 12.60
N LEU A 30 5.13 -6.89 12.00
CA LEU A 30 5.28 -6.05 10.84
C LEU A 30 4.56 -6.64 9.61
N ILE A 31 4.66 -7.95 9.38
CA ILE A 31 3.89 -8.64 8.34
C ILE A 31 2.39 -8.40 8.55
N ARG A 32 1.90 -8.60 9.79
CA ARG A 32 0.48 -8.38 10.10
C ARG A 32 0.03 -6.96 9.81
N VAL A 33 0.82 -5.95 10.19
CA VAL A 33 0.49 -4.54 9.95
C VAL A 33 0.44 -4.23 8.45
N VAL A 34 1.38 -4.75 7.67
CA VAL A 34 1.39 -4.58 6.22
C VAL A 34 0.15 -5.24 5.59
N ASP A 35 -0.20 -6.45 6.01
CA ASP A 35 -1.38 -7.16 5.53
C ASP A 35 -2.68 -6.41 5.85
N GLU A 36 -2.84 -5.96 7.10
CA GLU A 36 -3.99 -5.16 7.55
C GLU A 36 -4.11 -3.84 6.77
N PHE A 37 -2.98 -3.19 6.49
CA PHE A 37 -2.95 -1.95 5.73
C PHE A 37 -3.34 -2.15 4.26
N VAL A 38 -2.81 -3.19 3.61
CA VAL A 38 -3.18 -3.54 2.22
C VAL A 38 -4.67 -3.92 2.13
N ALA A 39 -5.18 -4.66 3.11
CA ALA A 39 -6.60 -5.00 3.18
C ALA A 39 -7.50 -3.75 3.33
N GLY A 40 -7.09 -2.80 4.18
CA GLY A 40 -7.77 -1.51 4.34
C GLY A 40 -7.79 -0.70 3.04
N LEU A 41 -6.64 -0.59 2.37
CA LEU A 41 -6.55 0.10 1.08
C LEU A 41 -7.44 -0.54 0.02
N LYS A 42 -7.51 -1.88 -0.02
CA LYS A 42 -8.41 -2.58 -0.93
C LYS A 42 -9.87 -2.23 -0.67
N ALA A 43 -10.31 -2.26 0.59
CA ALA A 43 -11.68 -1.94 0.96
C ALA A 43 -12.05 -0.48 0.59
N GLU A 44 -11.12 0.46 0.82
CA GLU A 44 -11.30 1.86 0.44
C GLU A 44 -11.34 2.05 -1.09
N SER A 45 -10.44 1.36 -1.81
CA SER A 45 -10.42 1.33 -3.29
C SER A 45 -11.74 0.86 -3.88
N ASP A 46 -12.26 -0.25 -3.34
CA ASP A 46 -13.53 -0.87 -3.76
C ASP A 46 -14.72 0.06 -3.45
N SER A 47 -14.68 0.80 -2.34
CA SER A 47 -15.72 1.78 -1.97
C SER A 47 -15.69 3.07 -2.80
N LEU A 48 -14.51 3.55 -3.18
CA LEU A 48 -14.35 4.79 -3.95
C LEU A 48 -14.45 4.57 -5.47
N GLY A 49 -14.40 3.32 -5.93
CA GLY A 49 -14.37 2.98 -7.37
C GLY A 49 -13.09 3.44 -8.05
N HIS A 50 -12.02 3.63 -7.28
CA HIS A 50 -10.71 4.06 -7.77
C HIS A 50 -9.78 2.87 -7.91
N GLU A 51 -8.82 2.94 -8.83
CA GLU A 51 -7.73 1.96 -8.90
C GLU A 51 -6.68 2.33 -7.86
N THR A 52 -6.34 1.41 -6.95
CA THR A 52 -5.23 1.62 -6.00
C THR A 52 -4.03 0.79 -6.42
N ARG A 53 -2.89 1.47 -6.64
CA ARG A 53 -1.59 0.87 -6.94
C ARG A 53 -0.71 0.96 -5.72
N ILE A 54 -0.27 -0.19 -5.22
CA ILE A 54 0.60 -0.29 -4.05
C ILE A 54 2.00 -0.67 -4.52
N SER A 55 3.00 0.09 -4.11
CA SER A 55 4.41 -0.23 -4.31
C SER A 55 5.06 -0.49 -2.96
N LEU A 56 5.59 -1.70 -2.75
CA LEU A 56 6.22 -2.11 -1.51
C LEU A 56 7.74 -2.10 -1.69
N TYR A 57 8.42 -1.39 -0.80
CA TYR A 57 9.88 -1.30 -0.73
C TYR A 57 10.33 -1.75 0.65
N SER A 58 11.46 -2.42 0.71
CA SER A 58 12.17 -2.67 1.96
C SER A 58 13.55 -2.03 1.91
N PHE A 59 14.06 -1.65 3.08
CA PHE A 59 15.45 -1.23 3.23
C PHE A 59 16.09 -1.95 4.41
N ASP A 60 17.39 -2.17 4.29
CA ASP A 60 18.24 -2.74 5.33
C ASP A 60 19.57 -1.97 5.34
N HIS A 61 20.20 -1.90 6.51
CA HIS A 61 21.45 -1.19 6.77
C HIS A 61 22.66 -2.00 6.27
N LYS A 62 22.73 -2.28 4.96
CA LYS A 62 23.96 -2.75 4.32
C LYS A 62 24.76 -1.60 3.73
#